data_AF-A0A967K666-F1
#
_entry.id   AF-A0A967K666-F1
#
_cell.length_a   1.000
_cell.length_b   1.000
_cell.length_c   1.000
_cell.angle_alpha   90.00
_cell.angle_beta   90.00
_cell.angle_gamma   90.00
#
_symmetry.space_group_name_H-M   'P 1'
#
loop_
_entity.id
_entity.type
_entity.pdbx_description
1 polymer ?
#
loop_
_entity_poly.entity_id
_entity_poly.type
_entity_poly.pdbx_seq_one_letter_code
_entity_poly.pdbx_strand_id
1 'polypeptide(L)'
;TSEEQELLQSAARAQIPLGLRMAEFSFEQTQNGEEGNGGGEADVPVMDPAAFEAFLDGLVEEGLPPEALTEGAREYLAWRARTQIADRSEDTDRALRFRMERDRVLARAVTLLEDARSQADLFVAAGSDAEPRAAAARPGI
;
A
#
# COMPACT_ATOMS: atom_id res chain seq x y z
N THR A 1 1.86 7.57 8.61
CA THR A 1 2.76 8.55 9.27
C THR A 1 2.03 9.88 9.46
N SER A 2 2.65 10.92 10.02
CA SER A 2 2.02 12.24 10.20
C SER A 2 1.61 12.87 8.86
N GLU A 3 2.46 12.75 7.83
CA GLU A 3 2.18 13.29 6.49
C GLU A 3 0.98 12.63 5.81
N GLU A 4 0.85 11.30 5.91
CA GLU A 4 -0.35 10.59 5.45
C GLU A 4 -1.61 11.08 6.15
N GLN A 5 -1.53 11.31 7.45
CA GLN A 5 -2.66 11.77 8.25
C GLN A 5 -3.04 13.20 7.86
N GLU A 6 -2.06 14.05 7.56
CA GLU A 6 -2.26 15.41 7.07
C GLU A 6 -2.91 15.42 5.68
N LEU A 7 -2.45 14.58 4.75
CA LEU A 7 -3.09 14.37 3.45
C LEU A 7 -4.56 13.98 3.60
N LEU A 8 -4.85 12.95 4.42
CA LEU A 8 -6.22 12.47 4.63
C LEU A 8 -7.12 13.55 5.25
N GLN A 9 -6.61 14.35 6.18
CA GLN A 9 -7.34 15.48 6.75
C GLN A 9 -7.58 16.57 5.72
N SER A 10 -6.58 16.91 4.90
CA SER A 10 -6.70 17.92 3.86
C SER A 10 -7.72 17.52 2.79
N ALA A 11 -7.68 16.26 2.33
CA ALA A 11 -8.66 15.71 1.41
C ALA A 11 -10.09 15.76 2.02
N ALA A 12 -10.24 15.38 3.29
CA ALA A 12 -11.53 15.45 3.97
C ALA A 12 -12.06 16.88 4.10
N ARG A 13 -11.20 17.86 4.42
CA ARG A 13 -11.57 19.30 4.48
C ARG A 13 -11.99 19.84 3.12
N ALA A 14 -11.30 19.41 2.06
CA ALA A 14 -11.63 19.72 0.67
C ALA A 14 -12.85 18.93 0.16
N GLN A 15 -13.42 18.03 0.96
CA GLN A 15 -14.53 17.14 0.59
C GLN A 15 -14.21 16.24 -0.60
N ILE A 16 -12.93 15.96 -0.83
CA ILE A 16 -12.49 15.07 -1.90
C ILE A 16 -12.66 13.63 -1.41
N PRO A 17 -13.46 12.79 -2.11
CA PRO A 17 -13.64 11.38 -1.76
C PRO A 17 -12.40 10.58 -2.19
N LEU A 18 -11.26 10.79 -1.52
CA LEU A 18 -9.95 10.26 -1.93
C LEU A 18 -9.96 8.73 -2.13
N GLY A 19 -10.71 8.00 -1.31
CA GLY A 19 -10.87 6.55 -1.49
C GLY A 19 -11.50 6.18 -2.83
N LEU A 20 -12.53 6.91 -3.27
CA LEU A 20 -13.17 6.72 -4.56
C LEU A 20 -12.24 7.12 -5.71
N ARG A 21 -11.58 8.29 -5.62
CA ARG A 21 -10.62 8.75 -6.63
C ARG A 21 -9.48 7.77 -6.87
N MET A 22 -8.95 7.18 -5.80
CA MET A 22 -7.94 6.12 -5.89
C MET A 22 -8.49 4.86 -6.57
N ALA A 23 -9.73 4.49 -6.29
CA ALA A 23 -10.37 3.33 -6.91
C ALA A 23 -10.58 3.53 -8.41
N GLU A 24 -11.08 4.71 -8.81
CA GLU A 24 -11.25 5.14 -10.20
C GLU A 24 -9.90 5.09 -10.94
N PHE A 25 -8.87 5.74 -10.40
CA PHE A 25 -7.53 5.72 -10.97
C PHE A 25 -7.00 4.28 -11.14
N SER A 26 -7.08 3.45 -10.09
CA SER A 26 -6.59 2.08 -10.17
C SER A 26 -7.34 1.24 -11.22
N PHE A 27 -8.64 1.49 -11.41
CA PHE A 27 -9.43 0.82 -12.43
C PHE A 27 -8.98 1.20 -13.83
N GLU A 28 -8.80 2.50 -14.11
CA GLU A 28 -8.30 2.98 -15.39
C GLU A 28 -6.91 2.41 -15.71
N GLN A 29 -6.00 2.36 -14.73
CA GLN A 29 -4.67 1.79 -14.91
C GLN A 29 -4.71 0.28 -15.23
N THR A 30 -5.58 -0.48 -14.55
CA THR A 30 -5.77 -1.90 -14.86
C THR A 30 -6.32 -2.09 -16.28
N GLN A 31 -7.36 -1.36 -16.67
CA GLN A 31 -7.97 -1.44 -18.00
C GLN A 31 -6.96 -1.09 -19.12
N ASN A 32 -6.21 -0.01 -18.95
CA ASN A 32 -5.22 0.43 -19.94
C ASN A 32 -4.11 -0.62 -20.14
N GLY A 33 -3.71 -1.31 -19.08
CA GLY A 33 -2.74 -2.41 -19.14
C GLY A 33 -3.27 -3.64 -19.88
N GLU A 34 -4.55 -3.97 -19.70
CA GLU A 34 -5.21 -5.09 -20.37
C GLU A 34 -5.44 -4.83 -21.87
N GLU A 35 -5.86 -3.61 -22.21
CA GLU A 35 -6.13 -3.19 -23.60
C GLU A 35 -4.84 -2.98 -24.42
N GLY A 36 -3.77 -2.46 -23.79
CA GLY A 36 -2.49 -2.19 -24.43
C GLY A 36 -1.68 -3.43 -24.81
N ASN A 37 -1.89 -4.55 -24.10
CA ASN A 37 -1.04 -5.75 -24.22
C ASN A 37 -1.69 -6.96 -24.89
N GLY A 38 -2.79 -6.74 -25.63
CA GLY A 38 -3.36 -7.77 -26.52
C GLY A 38 -3.86 -9.03 -25.80
N GLY A 39 -4.25 -8.93 -24.53
CA GLY A 39 -4.86 -10.03 -23.77
C GLY A 39 -3.93 -11.20 -23.45
N GLY A 40 -2.61 -11.00 -23.47
CA GLY A 40 -1.64 -12.00 -23.03
C GLY A 40 -1.47 -12.01 -21.50
N GLU A 41 -1.46 -13.21 -20.91
CA GLU A 41 -1.30 -13.52 -19.48
C GLU A 41 0.04 -13.03 -18.85
N ALA A 42 0.89 -12.36 -19.63
CA ALA A 42 2.29 -12.08 -19.31
C ALA A 42 2.59 -10.64 -18.85
N ASP A 43 1.65 -9.69 -18.98
CA ASP A 43 1.91 -8.32 -18.55
C ASP A 43 0.89 -7.87 -17.50
N VAL A 44 1.29 -8.00 -16.24
CA VAL A 44 0.54 -7.45 -15.10
C VAL A 44 0.57 -5.93 -15.21
N PRO A 45 -0.59 -5.25 -15.16
CA PRO A 45 -0.66 -3.79 -15.19
C PRO A 45 0.33 -3.13 -14.23
N VAL A 46 1.11 -2.20 -14.75
CA VAL A 46 2.02 -1.36 -13.98
C VAL A 46 1.46 0.05 -14.00
N MET A 47 1.47 0.71 -12.85
CA MET A 47 1.09 2.12 -12.76
C MET A 47 2.00 2.95 -13.67
N ASP A 48 1.40 3.68 -14.61
CA ASP A 48 2.13 4.64 -15.44
C ASP A 48 2.49 5.87 -14.58
N PRO A 49 3.79 6.23 -14.46
CA PRO A 49 4.21 7.42 -13.73
C PRO A 49 3.56 8.71 -14.25
N ALA A 50 3.36 8.85 -15.57
CA ALA A 50 2.75 10.05 -16.13
C ALA A 50 1.27 10.15 -15.77
N ALA A 51 0.55 9.03 -15.82
CA ALA A 51 -0.84 8.97 -15.36
C ALA A 51 -0.96 9.25 -13.86
N PHE A 52 0.01 8.80 -13.06
CA PHE A 52 0.03 9.09 -11.63
C PHE A 52 0.23 10.59 -11.34
N GLU A 53 1.14 11.27 -12.02
CA GLU A 53 1.29 12.73 -11.87
C GLU A 53 0.02 13.47 -12.30
N ALA A 54 -0.61 13.06 -13.41
CA ALA A 54 -1.89 13.64 -13.85
C ALA A 54 -3.02 13.42 -12.84
N PHE A 55 -3.04 12.27 -12.16
CA PHE A 55 -3.96 12.01 -11.06
C PHE A 55 -3.73 12.97 -9.88
N LEU A 56 -2.47 13.23 -9.52
CA LEU A 56 -2.14 14.18 -8.44
C LEU A 56 -2.55 15.61 -8.82
N ASP A 57 -2.32 16.02 -10.06
CA ASP A 57 -2.77 17.32 -10.59
C ASP A 57 -4.30 17.41 -10.53
N GLY A 58 -5.01 16.35 -10.90
CA GLY A 58 -6.48 16.27 -10.78
C GLY A 58 -6.98 16.46 -9.35
N LEU A 59 -6.30 15.88 -8.34
CA LEU A 59 -6.65 16.13 -6.94
C LEU A 59 -6.49 17.61 -6.55
N VAL A 60 -5.46 18.29 -7.06
CA VAL A 60 -5.25 19.72 -6.84
C VAL A 60 -6.33 20.56 -7.50
N GLU A 61 -6.70 20.23 -8.74
CA GLU A 61 -7.81 20.87 -9.45
C GLU A 61 -9.16 20.69 -8.74
N GLU A 62 -9.36 19.54 -8.09
CA GLU A 62 -10.53 19.26 -7.24
C GLU A 62 -10.52 20.01 -5.89
N GLY A 63 -9.44 20.74 -5.59
CA GLY A 63 -9.33 21.59 -4.41
C GLY A 63 -8.43 21.03 -3.31
N LEU A 64 -7.64 19.99 -3.56
CA LEU A 64 -6.61 19.55 -2.63
C LEU A 64 -5.50 20.62 -2.59
N PRO A 65 -5.13 21.14 -1.41
CA PRO A 65 -4.02 22.08 -1.31
C PRO A 65 -2.72 21.41 -1.81
N PRO A 66 -1.95 22.04 -2.72
CA PRO A 66 -0.69 21.49 -3.23
C PRO A 66 0.31 21.12 -2.12
N GLU A 67 0.32 21.87 -1.03
CA GLU A 67 1.15 21.63 0.15
C GLU A 67 0.81 20.32 0.89
N ALA A 68 -0.38 19.75 0.69
CA ALA A 68 -0.73 18.44 1.23
C ALA A 68 -0.12 17.27 0.44
N LEU A 69 0.43 17.53 -0.76
CA LEU A 69 1.15 16.55 -1.58
C LEU A 69 2.66 16.60 -1.29
N THR A 70 3.02 16.41 -0.02
CA THR A 70 4.42 16.21 0.39
C THR A 70 5.01 14.96 -0.26
N GLU A 71 6.32 14.79 -0.17
CA GLU A 71 6.98 13.57 -0.67
C GLU A 71 6.40 12.31 -0.02
N GLY A 72 6.25 12.27 1.31
CA GLY A 72 5.67 11.11 2.00
C GLY A 72 4.19 10.87 1.67
N ALA A 73 3.42 11.93 1.38
CA ALA A 73 2.04 11.83 0.91
C ALA A 73 1.97 11.25 -0.51
N ARG A 74 2.86 11.68 -1.41
CA ARG A 74 2.99 11.15 -2.79
C ARG A 74 3.41 9.69 -2.78
N GLU A 75 4.44 9.33 -2.00
CA GLU A 75 4.87 7.95 -1.80
C GLU A 75 3.73 7.07 -1.26
N TYR A 76 2.92 7.62 -0.34
CA TYR A 76 1.76 6.93 0.19
C TYR A 76 0.67 6.68 -0.86
N LEU A 77 0.33 7.69 -1.66
CA LEU A 77 -0.64 7.55 -2.75
C LEU A 77 -0.14 6.56 -3.80
N ALA A 78 1.14 6.63 -4.18
CA ALA A 78 1.75 5.69 -5.11
C ALA A 78 1.71 4.25 -4.57
N TRP A 79 2.04 4.04 -3.29
CA TRP A 79 1.92 2.74 -2.64
C TRP A 79 0.47 2.21 -2.63
N ARG A 80 -0.51 3.07 -2.30
CA ARG A 80 -1.94 2.73 -2.32
C ARG A 80 -2.41 2.35 -3.72
N ALA A 81 -1.98 3.07 -4.76
CA ALA A 81 -2.32 2.81 -6.14
C ALA A 81 -1.75 1.47 -6.61
N ARG A 82 -0.44 1.24 -6.41
CA ARG A 82 0.24 -0.03 -6.75
C ARG A 82 -0.44 -1.24 -6.10
N THR A 83 -0.82 -1.12 -4.83
CA THR A 83 -1.53 -2.18 -4.10
C THR A 83 -2.90 -2.46 -4.72
N GLN A 84 -3.69 -1.42 -5.01
CA GLN A 84 -5.02 -1.58 -5.62
C GLN A 84 -4.96 -2.14 -7.04
N ILE A 85 -4.02 -1.70 -7.87
CA ILE A 85 -3.82 -2.25 -9.21
C ILE A 85 -3.50 -3.74 -9.13
N ALA A 86 -2.57 -4.15 -8.25
CA ALA A 86 -2.23 -5.55 -8.07
C ALA A 86 -3.41 -6.39 -7.57
N ASP A 87 -4.19 -5.89 -6.60
CA ASP A 87 -5.40 -6.57 -6.12
C ASP A 87 -6.44 -6.76 -7.23
N ARG A 88 -6.63 -5.75 -8.09
CA ARG A 88 -7.60 -5.78 -9.19
C ARG A 88 -7.19 -6.70 -10.32
N SER A 89 -5.89 -6.83 -10.56
CA SER A 89 -5.33 -7.76 -11.54
C SER A 89 -5.15 -9.18 -11.01
N GLU A 90 -5.69 -9.49 -9.82
CA GLU A 90 -5.58 -10.79 -9.15
C GLU A 90 -4.13 -11.25 -8.89
N ASP A 91 -3.14 -10.34 -8.98
CA ASP A 91 -1.73 -10.60 -8.69
C ASP A 91 -1.48 -10.51 -7.17
N THR A 92 -1.92 -11.57 -6.48
CA THR A 92 -1.86 -11.67 -5.03
C THR A 92 -0.43 -11.57 -4.49
N ASP A 93 0.55 -12.15 -5.19
CA ASP A 93 1.95 -12.13 -4.78
C ASP A 93 2.52 -10.72 -4.81
N ARG A 94 2.25 -9.95 -5.87
CA ARG A 94 2.70 -8.57 -5.98
C ARG A 94 1.98 -7.66 -4.99
N ALA A 95 0.69 -7.87 -4.78
CA ALA A 95 -0.06 -7.13 -3.77
C ALA A 95 0.48 -7.41 -2.35
N LEU A 96 0.87 -8.66 -2.06
CA LEU A 96 1.52 -9.02 -0.80
C LEU A 96 2.87 -8.30 -0.64
N ARG A 97 3.72 -8.31 -1.67
CA ARG A 97 5.01 -7.59 -1.64
C ARG A 97 4.85 -6.10 -1.37
N PHE A 98 3.88 -5.44 -2.01
CA PHE A 98 3.61 -4.02 -1.76
C PHE A 98 3.15 -3.77 -0.33
N ARG A 99 2.28 -4.61 0.23
CA ARG A 99 1.84 -4.47 1.63
C ARG A 99 3.01 -4.62 2.61
N MET A 100 3.96 -5.53 2.33
CA MET A 100 5.16 -5.71 3.16
C MET A 100 6.06 -4.48 3.22
N GLU A 101 6.03 -3.58 2.22
CA GLU A 101 6.81 -2.32 2.26
C GLU A 101 6.46 -1.43 3.45
N ARG A 102 5.19 -1.47 3.91
CA ARG A 102 4.69 -0.60 4.99
C ARG A 102 4.19 -1.36 6.21
N ASP A 103 3.83 -2.63 6.07
CA ASP A 103 3.44 -3.48 7.19
C ASP A 103 4.63 -4.32 7.66
N ARG A 104 5.33 -3.82 8.70
CA ARG A 104 6.47 -4.50 9.31
C ARG A 104 6.09 -5.84 9.95
N VAL A 105 4.85 -5.97 10.43
CA VAL A 105 4.37 -7.20 11.05
C VAL A 105 4.16 -8.24 9.96
N LEU A 106 3.52 -7.86 8.85
CA LEU A 106 3.36 -8.71 7.68
C LEU A 106 4.70 -9.10 7.08
N ALA A 107 5.61 -8.15 6.89
CA ALA A 107 6.96 -8.42 6.38
C ALA A 107 7.67 -9.45 7.27
N ARG A 108 7.59 -9.28 8.60
CA ARG A 108 8.18 -10.23 9.54
C ARG A 108 7.50 -11.59 9.51
N ALA A 109 6.17 -11.63 9.41
CA ALA A 109 5.43 -12.88 9.30
C ALA A 109 5.83 -13.67 8.05
N VAL A 110 6.01 -13.01 6.91
CA VAL A 110 6.49 -13.65 5.68
C VAL A 110 7.92 -14.19 5.87
N THR A 111 8.85 -13.39 6.42
CA THR A 111 10.21 -13.89 6.71
C THR A 111 10.20 -15.10 7.64
N LEU A 112 9.38 -15.11 8.69
CA LEU A 112 9.26 -16.26 9.59
C LEU A 112 8.75 -17.51 8.87
N LEU A 113 7.80 -17.35 7.94
CA LEU A 113 7.28 -18.45 7.13
C LEU A 113 8.32 -18.98 6.14
N GLU A 114 9.13 -18.12 5.54
CA GLU A 114 10.19 -18.49 4.59
C GLU A 114 11.36 -19.21 5.28
N ASP A 115 11.73 -18.80 6.50
CA ASP A 115 12.86 -19.34 7.26
C ASP A 115 12.53 -20.66 7.99
N ALA A 116 11.25 -20.89 8.30
CA ALA A 116 10.82 -22.05 9.08
C ALA A 116 10.88 -23.35 8.27
N ARG A 117 11.63 -24.33 8.78
CA ARG A 117 11.73 -25.68 8.17
C ARG A 117 10.61 -26.62 8.60
N SER A 118 9.90 -26.25 9.67
CA SER A 118 8.75 -26.97 10.20
C SER A 118 7.83 -26.03 10.97
N GLN A 119 6.60 -26.46 11.20
CA GLN A 119 5.64 -25.72 12.02
C GLN A 119 6.14 -25.53 13.47
N ALA A 120 6.88 -26.49 14.02
CA ALA A 120 7.46 -26.38 15.36
C ALA A 120 8.52 -25.27 15.42
N ASP A 121 9.39 -25.19 14.41
CA ASP A 121 10.40 -24.13 14.30
C ASP A 121 9.77 -22.75 14.19
N LEU A 122 8.68 -22.63 13.42
CA LEU A 122 7.92 -21.39 13.26
C LEU A 122 7.39 -20.87 14.59
N PHE A 123 6.79 -21.73 15.42
CA PHE A 123 6.24 -21.31 16.71
C PHE A 123 7.33 -20.87 17.69
N VAL A 124 8.50 -21.54 17.68
CA VAL A 124 9.64 -21.13 18.50
C VAL A 124 10.17 -19.76 18.06
N ALA A 125 10.33 -19.54 16.75
CA ALA A 125 10.78 -18.27 16.21
C ALA A 125 9.79 -17.12 16.49
N ALA A 126 8.50 -17.33 16.27
CA ALA A 126 7.45 -16.35 16.55
C ALA A 126 7.32 -16.04 18.06
N GLY A 127 7.49 -17.06 18.92
CA GLY A 127 7.50 -16.89 20.37
C GLY A 127 8.67 -16.02 20.85
N SER A 128 9.85 -16.18 20.26
CA SER A 128 11.06 -15.42 20.59
C SER A 128 10.94 -13.93 20.19
N ASP A 129 10.22 -13.64 19.11
CA ASP A 129 9.92 -12.26 18.67
C ASP A 129 8.88 -11.55 19.55
N ALA A 130 8.04 -12.30 20.27
CA ALA A 130 6.99 -11.74 21.12
C ALA A 130 7.48 -11.33 22.53
N GLU A 131 8.60 -11.91 22.99
CA GLU A 131 9.14 -11.67 24.34
C GLU A 131 9.49 -10.21 24.70
N PRO A 132 9.99 -9.33 23.80
CA PRO A 132 10.27 -7.94 24.19
C PRO A 132 9.01 -7.11 24.49
N ARG A 133 7.81 -7.52 24.02
CA ARG A 133 6.54 -6.80 24.29
C ARG A 133 5.87 -7.25 25.59
N ALA A 134 6.07 -8.50 26.01
CA ALA A 134 5.53 -9.03 27.26
C ALA A 134 6.28 -8.51 28.50
N ALA A 135 7.59 -8.23 28.38
CA ALA A 135 8.40 -7.69 29.48
C ALA A 135 8.06 -6.23 29.83
N ALA A 136 7.62 -5.41 28.86
CA ALA A 136 7.24 -4.01 29.07
C ALA A 136 5.81 -3.83 29.63
N ALA A 137 4.99 -4.88 29.64
CA ALA A 137 3.58 -4.83 30.07
C ALA A 137 3.35 -5.15 31.56
N ARG A 138 4.42 -5.22 32.37
CA ARG A 138 4.31 -5.34 33.83
C ARG A 138 4.74 -4.05 34.54
N PRO A 139 3.83 -3.08 34.78
CA PRO A 139 3.92 -2.23 35.95
C PRO A 139 3.16 -2.92 37.10
N GLY A 140 3.89 -3.33 38.12
CA GLY A 140 3.36 -3.84 39.39
C GLY A 140 4.53 -4.34 40.21
N ILE A 141 4.81 -3.83 41.42
CA ILE A 141 3.89 -3.37 42.48
C ILE A 141 4.45 -2.10 43.12
#